data_AF-A0A2V6VSD3-F1
#
_entry.id   AF-A0A2V6VSD3-F1
#
_cell.length_a   1.000
_cell.length_b   1.000
_cell.length_c   1.000
_cell.angle_alpha   90.00
_cell.angle_beta   90.00
_cell.angle_gamma   90.00
#
_symmetry.space_group_name_H-M   'P 1'
#
loop_
_entity.id
_entity.type
_entity.pdbx_description
1 polymer ?
#
loop_
_entity_poly.entity_id
_entity_poly.type
_entity_poly.pdbx_seq_one_letter_code
_entity_poly.pdbx_strand_id
1 'polypeptide(L)'
;MSQMPLFAGTSQSVLVNDELGRITYTADLVPAEVARAWFAELRESVRWKSQRRRMYDRDVDVPRLMAHVRLDPEEGPTLGAIRVAAGNVVSRTRVAFNSVGLNFYRDGNDSVAPHNDDLNEIVEGTPIALLSLGATRRMTIRAKEPPRRVLNVELEAGSLLVMSYETQLHYTHGIPKTKEPVGPRISLAFRVTQADGSGDYRPARARFSSRLKSRTTGHDDTLQ
;
A
#
# COMPACT_ATOMS: atom_id res chain seq x y z
N MET A 1 21.34 -12.20 -31.95
CA MET A 1 20.01 -11.79 -31.46
C MET A 1 19.94 -12.15 -29.99
N SER A 2 20.12 -11.17 -29.11
CA SER A 2 20.14 -11.40 -27.66
C SER A 2 18.71 -11.54 -27.17
N GLN A 3 18.39 -12.71 -26.64
CA GLN A 3 17.08 -13.03 -26.08
C GLN A 3 16.95 -12.26 -24.75
N MET A 4 16.14 -11.20 -24.74
CA MET A 4 15.75 -10.50 -23.52
C MET A 4 14.98 -11.49 -22.61
N PRO A 5 15.27 -11.56 -21.31
CA PRO A 5 14.50 -12.39 -20.41
C PRO A 5 13.10 -11.78 -20.26
N LEU A 6 12.11 -12.57 -20.68
CA LEU A 6 10.69 -12.30 -20.56
C LEU A 6 10.28 -12.59 -19.10
N PHE A 7 9.82 -11.55 -18.38
CA PHE A 7 9.33 -11.57 -16.99
C PHE A 7 10.36 -11.88 -15.90
N ALA A 8 11.10 -10.86 -15.46
CA ALA A 8 11.59 -10.85 -14.07
C ALA A 8 10.35 -10.81 -13.14
N GLY A 9 10.01 -11.95 -12.56
CA GLY A 9 8.90 -12.03 -11.61
C GLY A 9 9.19 -11.15 -10.40
N THR A 10 8.28 -10.23 -10.09
CA THR A 10 8.35 -9.39 -8.88
C THR A 10 8.51 -10.27 -7.65
N SER A 11 9.67 -10.19 -7.00
CA SER A 11 10.03 -11.08 -5.89
C SER A 11 9.36 -10.61 -4.60
N GLN A 12 8.46 -11.43 -4.07
CA GLN A 12 7.77 -11.17 -2.80
C GLN A 12 8.37 -12.04 -1.70
N SER A 13 8.72 -11.41 -0.59
CA SER A 13 9.14 -12.06 0.64
C SER A 13 8.01 -12.08 1.66
N VAL A 14 7.88 -13.20 2.38
CA VAL A 14 6.96 -13.34 3.51
C VAL A 14 7.75 -13.15 4.80
N LEU A 15 7.41 -12.11 5.57
CA LEU A 15 8.14 -11.74 6.79
C LEU A 15 7.51 -12.32 8.06
N VAL A 16 6.18 -12.40 8.05
CA VAL A 16 5.33 -13.02 9.07
C VAL A 16 4.20 -13.75 8.35
N ASN A 17 3.88 -14.97 8.81
CA ASN A 17 2.76 -15.76 8.33
C ASN A 17 2.43 -16.82 9.38
N ASP A 18 1.70 -16.39 10.41
CA ASP A 18 1.27 -17.19 11.54
C ASP A 18 -0.09 -16.68 12.04
N GLU A 19 -0.55 -17.18 13.20
CA GLU A 19 -1.84 -16.81 13.80
C GLU A 19 -1.93 -15.32 14.16
N LEU A 20 -0.80 -14.63 14.32
CA LEU A 20 -0.74 -13.20 14.65
C LEU A 20 -0.82 -12.31 13.39
N GLY A 21 -0.92 -12.94 12.21
CA GLY A 21 -1.21 -12.30 10.95
C GLY A 21 -0.17 -12.56 9.87
N ARG A 22 -0.26 -11.76 8.81
CA ARG A 22 0.62 -11.89 7.64
C ARG A 22 1.23 -10.56 7.24
N ILE A 23 2.55 -10.56 7.09
CA ILE A 23 3.32 -9.42 6.56
C ILE A 23 4.11 -9.89 5.34
N THR A 24 3.93 -9.19 4.22
CA THR A 24 4.70 -9.47 3.00
C THR A 24 5.33 -8.20 2.45
N TYR A 25 6.50 -8.34 1.84
CA TYR A 25 7.23 -7.26 1.21
C TYR A 25 7.52 -7.61 -0.25
N THR A 26 7.29 -6.65 -1.14
CA THR A 26 7.52 -6.77 -2.59
C THR A 26 8.41 -5.60 -3.00
N ALA A 27 9.66 -5.84 -3.36
CA ALA A 27 10.65 -4.77 -3.54
C ALA A 27 10.36 -3.88 -4.75
N ASP A 28 9.86 -4.47 -5.83
CA ASP A 28 9.84 -3.88 -7.17
C ASP A 28 8.42 -3.90 -7.78
N LEU A 29 7.38 -3.63 -6.98
CA LEU A 29 6.01 -3.57 -7.51
C LEU A 29 5.87 -2.51 -8.61
N VAL A 30 6.56 -1.38 -8.45
CA VAL A 30 6.58 -0.27 -9.41
C VAL A 30 8.01 -0.06 -9.89
N PRO A 31 8.26 -0.03 -11.22
CA PRO A 31 9.59 0.27 -11.75
C PRO A 31 10.12 1.61 -11.25
N ALA A 32 11.43 1.68 -10.98
CA ALA A 32 12.07 2.85 -10.36
C ALA A 32 11.79 4.18 -11.10
N GLU A 33 11.80 4.15 -12.43
CA GLU A 33 11.49 5.31 -13.29
C GLU A 33 10.06 5.84 -13.06
N VAL A 34 9.09 4.92 -12.97
CA VAL A 34 7.68 5.23 -12.72
C VAL A 34 7.50 5.73 -11.29
N ALA A 35 8.14 5.09 -10.32
CA ALA A 35 8.11 5.51 -8.92
C ALA A 35 8.69 6.93 -8.75
N ARG A 36 9.75 7.29 -9.49
CA ARG A 36 10.32 8.63 -9.51
C ARG A 36 9.37 9.66 -10.12
N ALA A 37 8.70 9.34 -11.22
CA ALA A 37 7.71 10.21 -11.84
C ALA A 37 6.51 10.46 -10.92
N TRP A 38 5.99 9.40 -10.28
CA TRP A 38 4.90 9.52 -9.31
C TRP A 38 5.32 10.33 -8.09
N PHE A 39 6.54 10.13 -7.59
CA PHE A 39 7.06 10.95 -6.50
C PHE A 39 7.04 12.45 -6.85
N ALA A 40 7.51 12.83 -8.03
CA ALA A 40 7.52 14.21 -8.48
C ALA A 40 6.10 14.79 -8.59
N GLU A 41 5.19 14.07 -9.27
CA GLU A 41 3.78 14.48 -9.43
C GLU A 41 3.11 14.71 -8.06
N LEU A 42 3.23 13.75 -7.15
CA LEU A 42 2.57 13.83 -5.83
C LEU A 42 3.19 14.91 -4.96
N ARG A 43 4.52 15.06 -4.96
CA ARG A 43 5.19 16.11 -4.19
C ARG A 43 4.67 17.49 -4.55
N GLU A 44 4.45 17.75 -5.84
CA GLU A 44 4.08 19.07 -6.37
C GLU A 44 2.57 19.33 -6.39
N SER A 45 1.76 18.29 -6.61
CA SER A 45 0.31 18.44 -6.83
C SER A 45 -0.54 18.22 -5.58
N VAL A 46 -0.04 17.47 -4.59
CA VAL A 46 -0.79 17.19 -3.37
C VAL A 46 -0.79 18.43 -2.45
N ARG A 47 -1.97 18.79 -1.96
CA ARG A 47 -2.14 19.83 -0.93
C ARG A 47 -1.75 19.28 0.45
N TRP A 48 -0.45 19.24 0.71
CA TRP A 48 0.13 18.75 1.95
C TRP A 48 -0.28 19.60 3.17
N LYS A 49 -0.72 18.94 4.24
CA LYS A 49 -1.08 19.58 5.51
C LYS A 49 -0.14 19.11 6.61
N SER A 50 0.32 20.06 7.43
CA SER A 50 0.88 19.73 8.74
C SER A 50 -0.26 19.49 9.73
N GLN A 51 -0.05 18.62 10.72
CA GLN A 51 -0.97 18.44 11.84
C GLN A 51 -0.24 18.71 13.14
N ARG A 52 -0.98 19.14 14.16
CA ARG A 52 -0.49 19.20 15.54
C ARG A 52 -1.20 18.14 16.35
N ARG A 53 -0.49 17.53 17.29
CA ARG A 53 -1.06 16.60 18.26
C ARG A 53 -0.63 17.01 19.65
N ARG A 54 -1.54 16.90 20.60
CA ARG A 54 -1.21 17.08 22.01
C ARG A 54 -0.46 15.86 22.51
N MET A 55 0.75 16.07 23.00
CA MET A 55 1.58 15.06 23.63
C MET A 55 1.97 15.55 25.02
N TYR A 56 1.45 14.88 26.06
CA TYR A 56 1.45 15.40 27.43
C TYR A 56 0.80 16.80 27.46
N ASP A 57 1.42 17.77 28.11
CA ASP A 57 0.92 19.15 28.20
C ASP A 57 1.33 20.05 27.03
N ARG A 58 1.87 19.50 25.93
CA ARG A 58 2.41 20.29 24.81
C ARG A 58 1.81 19.89 23.47
N ASP A 59 1.52 20.87 22.62
CA ASP A 59 1.16 20.64 21.22
C ASP A 59 2.43 20.50 20.37
N VAL A 60 2.67 19.29 19.89
CA VAL A 60 3.82 18.98 19.03
C VAL A 60 3.36 18.84 17.58
N ASP A 61 4.19 19.31 16.65
CA ASP A 61 3.95 19.09 15.23
C ASP A 61 4.16 17.61 14.91
N VAL A 62 3.23 17.04 14.16
CA VAL A 62 3.40 15.72 13.56
C VAL A 62 4.55 15.83 12.56
N PRO A 63 5.65 15.08 12.74
CA PRO A 63 6.86 15.26 11.96
C PRO A 63 6.73 14.54 10.60
N ARG A 64 5.76 14.96 9.80
CA ARG A 64 5.50 14.61 8.40
C ARG A 64 4.31 15.39 7.90
N LEU A 65 4.27 15.65 6.60
CA LEU A 65 3.09 16.24 5.98
C LEU A 65 2.12 15.14 5.53
N MET A 66 0.83 15.43 5.58
CA MET A 66 -0.21 14.44 5.31
C MET A 66 -1.27 14.98 4.36
N ALA A 67 -1.88 14.06 3.62
CA ALA A 67 -3.09 14.27 2.86
C ALA A 67 -3.88 12.97 2.83
N HIS A 68 -5.15 13.04 2.44
CA HIS A 68 -6.02 11.89 2.35
C HIS A 68 -6.86 12.01 1.09
N VAL A 69 -7.09 10.88 0.43
CA VAL A 69 -7.85 10.80 -0.82
C VAL A 69 -8.76 9.58 -0.75
N ARG A 70 -10.05 9.78 -1.06
CA ARG A 70 -11.00 8.71 -1.35
C ARG A 70 -10.76 8.18 -2.76
N LEU A 71 -10.85 6.86 -2.94
CA LEU A 71 -10.65 6.20 -4.23
C LEU A 71 -11.97 5.88 -4.94
N ASP A 72 -13.10 6.29 -4.35
CA ASP A 72 -14.42 6.08 -4.91
C ASP A 72 -14.58 6.94 -6.18
N PRO A 73 -15.07 6.37 -7.31
CA PRO A 73 -15.19 7.11 -8.57
C PRO A 73 -16.10 8.35 -8.50
N GLU A 74 -17.02 8.39 -7.54
CA GLU A 74 -17.99 9.47 -7.36
C GLU A 74 -17.36 10.74 -6.74
N GLU A 75 -16.20 10.62 -6.09
CA GLU A 75 -15.47 11.72 -5.44
C GLU A 75 -14.71 12.61 -6.46
N GLY A 76 -14.82 12.29 -7.75
CA GLY A 76 -14.23 13.06 -8.83
C GLY A 76 -12.79 12.68 -9.17
N PRO A 77 -12.09 13.51 -9.97
CA PRO A 77 -10.79 13.15 -10.52
C PRO A 77 -9.71 13.13 -9.43
N THR A 78 -9.03 11.99 -9.31
CA THR A 78 -7.80 11.85 -8.51
C THR A 78 -6.54 11.99 -9.38
N LEU A 79 -5.40 12.29 -8.75
CA LEU A 79 -4.10 12.39 -9.42
C LEU A 79 -3.75 11.09 -10.16
N GLY A 80 -3.06 11.21 -11.30
CA GLY A 80 -2.73 10.08 -12.16
C GLY A 80 -1.92 9.02 -11.43
N ALA A 81 -0.89 9.45 -10.70
CA ALA A 81 -0.09 8.59 -9.85
C ALA A 81 -0.92 7.80 -8.82
N ILE A 82 -1.88 8.42 -8.11
CA ILE A 82 -2.71 7.74 -7.11
C ILE A 82 -3.60 6.68 -7.77
N ARG A 83 -4.25 7.02 -8.88
CA ARG A 83 -5.15 6.09 -9.60
C ARG A 83 -4.40 4.85 -10.09
N VAL A 84 -3.25 5.04 -10.73
CA VAL A 84 -2.47 3.92 -11.26
C VAL A 84 -1.83 3.11 -10.13
N ALA A 85 -1.33 3.77 -9.07
CA ALA A 85 -0.84 3.09 -7.88
C ALA A 85 -1.92 2.20 -7.24
N ALA A 86 -3.15 2.72 -7.09
CA ALA A 86 -4.28 1.94 -6.58
C ALA A 86 -4.53 0.70 -7.46
N GLY A 87 -4.54 0.85 -8.79
CA GLY A 87 -4.70 -0.28 -9.72
C GLY A 87 -3.60 -1.35 -9.58
N ASN A 88 -2.35 -0.95 -9.43
CA ASN A 88 -1.22 -1.87 -9.21
C ASN A 88 -1.36 -2.62 -7.86
N VAL A 89 -1.72 -1.89 -6.81
CA VAL A 89 -1.89 -2.45 -5.47
C VAL A 89 -3.09 -3.41 -5.44
N VAL A 90 -4.24 -3.05 -6.01
CA VAL A 90 -5.41 -3.94 -6.17
C VAL A 90 -5.05 -5.19 -6.97
N SER A 91 -4.28 -5.05 -8.05
CA SER A 91 -3.84 -6.19 -8.86
C SER A 91 -2.96 -7.16 -8.06
N ARG A 92 -2.12 -6.62 -7.17
CA ARG A 92 -1.24 -7.42 -6.31
C ARG A 92 -1.96 -8.09 -5.15
N THR A 93 -2.84 -7.38 -4.47
CA THR A 93 -3.49 -7.87 -3.23
C THR A 93 -4.83 -8.54 -3.47
N ARG A 94 -5.46 -8.29 -4.63
CA ARG A 94 -6.86 -8.63 -4.95
C ARG A 94 -7.90 -7.96 -4.03
N VAL A 95 -7.52 -6.87 -3.35
CA VAL A 95 -8.40 -6.11 -2.46
C VAL A 95 -8.74 -4.77 -3.09
N ALA A 96 -10.02 -4.42 -3.10
CA ALA A 96 -10.52 -3.14 -3.59
C ALA A 96 -10.43 -2.07 -2.49
N PHE A 97 -9.30 -1.38 -2.42
CA PHE A 97 -9.11 -0.26 -1.48
C PHE A 97 -9.96 0.94 -1.88
N ASN A 98 -10.57 1.60 -0.90
CA ASN A 98 -11.42 2.78 -1.10
C ASN A 98 -10.80 4.07 -0.51
N SER A 99 -9.65 3.96 0.16
CA SER A 99 -9.02 5.04 0.90
C SER A 99 -7.51 4.99 0.76
N VAL A 100 -6.86 6.15 0.56
CA VAL A 100 -5.40 6.27 0.62
C VAL A 100 -4.98 7.45 1.51
N GLY A 101 -4.21 7.15 2.54
CA GLY A 101 -3.51 8.14 3.35
C GLY A 101 -2.13 8.41 2.79
N LEU A 102 -1.79 9.67 2.52
CA LEU A 102 -0.50 10.10 2.03
C LEU A 102 0.35 10.65 3.17
N ASN A 103 1.60 10.21 3.26
CA ASN A 103 2.56 10.67 4.26
C ASN A 103 3.85 11.10 3.57
N PHE A 104 4.19 12.39 3.65
CA PHE A 104 5.39 12.96 3.07
C PHE A 104 6.42 13.27 4.16
N TYR A 105 7.50 12.50 4.16
CA TYR A 105 8.67 12.66 5.01
C TYR A 105 9.69 13.48 4.22
N ARG A 106 9.95 14.70 4.65
CA ARG A 106 10.80 15.66 3.92
C ARG A 106 12.27 15.28 3.99
N ASP A 107 12.69 14.71 5.13
CA ASP A 107 14.06 14.31 5.42
C ASP A 107 14.11 13.27 6.57
N GLY A 108 15.31 13.05 7.14
CA GLY A 108 15.53 12.16 8.29
C GLY A 108 14.93 12.66 9.62
N ASN A 109 14.51 13.92 9.72
CA ASN A 109 13.88 14.49 10.92
C ASN A 109 12.38 14.19 10.99
N ASP A 110 11.75 13.89 9.85
CA ASP A 110 10.38 13.43 9.78
C ASP A 110 10.28 11.94 10.18
N SER A 111 9.24 11.58 10.94
CA SER A 111 9.06 10.26 11.56
C SER A 111 7.59 9.91 11.84
N VAL A 112 7.36 8.66 12.21
CA VAL A 112 6.12 8.24 12.88
C VAL A 112 6.48 7.28 14.00
N ALA A 113 6.00 7.60 15.21
CA ALA A 113 6.24 6.78 16.39
C ALA A 113 5.61 5.37 16.22
N PRO A 114 6.09 4.35 16.96
CA PRO A 114 5.45 3.04 16.98
C PRO A 114 3.94 3.15 17.27
N HIS A 115 3.12 2.62 16.37
CA HIS A 115 1.66 2.57 16.47
C HIS A 115 1.13 1.35 15.70
N ASN A 116 -0.12 0.98 15.92
CA ASN A 116 -0.88 0.22 14.93
C ASN A 116 -1.91 1.15 14.29
N ASP A 117 -2.42 0.78 13.12
CA ASP A 117 -3.50 1.52 12.50
C ASP A 117 -4.81 1.38 13.32
N ASP A 118 -5.68 2.38 13.25
CA ASP A 118 -6.95 2.39 13.99
C ASP A 118 -7.93 1.41 13.36
N LEU A 119 -8.26 0.36 14.10
CA LEU A 119 -9.16 -0.69 13.62
C LEU A 119 -10.62 -0.24 13.52
N ASN A 120 -11.02 0.85 14.19
CA ASN A 120 -12.36 1.40 14.01
C ASN A 120 -12.55 2.03 12.63
N GLU A 121 -11.46 2.45 11.99
CA GLU A 121 -11.50 3.04 10.64
C GLU A 121 -11.39 1.97 9.54
N ILE A 122 -10.98 0.74 9.86
CA ILE A 122 -10.62 -0.29 8.89
C ILE A 122 -11.68 -1.40 8.89
N VAL A 123 -12.10 -1.83 7.70
CA VAL A 123 -13.01 -2.98 7.59
C VAL A 123 -12.28 -4.24 8.03
N GLU A 124 -12.88 -4.97 8.98
CA GLU A 124 -12.34 -6.21 9.52
C GLU A 124 -11.98 -7.22 8.42
N GLY A 125 -10.82 -7.88 8.57
CA GLY A 125 -10.30 -8.86 7.61
C GLY A 125 -9.67 -8.24 6.35
N THR A 126 -9.67 -6.91 6.18
CA THR A 126 -8.98 -6.25 5.06
C THR A 126 -7.56 -5.83 5.44
N PRO A 127 -6.57 -5.99 4.53
CA PRO A 127 -5.19 -5.62 4.81
C PRO A 127 -4.98 -4.10 4.70
N ILE A 128 -3.83 -3.64 5.20
CA ILE A 128 -3.24 -2.35 4.88
C ILE A 128 -2.10 -2.57 3.88
N ALA A 129 -2.03 -1.74 2.84
CA ALA A 129 -0.96 -1.78 1.85
C ALA A 129 -0.19 -0.45 1.83
N LEU A 130 1.12 -0.51 1.98
CA LEU A 130 2.02 0.66 1.98
C LEU A 130 2.89 0.64 0.74
N LEU A 131 2.59 1.47 -0.25
CA LEU A 131 3.48 1.73 -1.39
C LEU A 131 4.43 2.88 -1.02
N SER A 132 5.73 2.69 -1.27
CA SER A 132 6.77 3.66 -0.94
C SER A 132 7.35 4.31 -2.20
N LEU A 133 7.54 5.63 -2.17
CA LEU A 133 8.15 6.41 -3.25
C LEU A 133 9.25 7.31 -2.68
N GLY A 134 10.29 7.61 -3.46
CA GLY A 134 11.40 8.46 -3.04
C GLY A 134 12.44 7.70 -2.23
N ALA A 135 13.08 8.36 -1.27
CA ALA A 135 14.18 7.77 -0.50
C ALA A 135 13.76 6.57 0.35
N THR A 136 14.64 5.58 0.45
CA THR A 136 14.46 4.42 1.32
C THR A 136 14.39 4.86 2.79
N ARG A 137 13.42 4.31 3.53
CA ARG A 137 13.34 4.48 4.98
C ARG A 137 13.08 3.14 5.66
N ARG A 138 13.81 2.89 6.74
CA ARG A 138 13.56 1.74 7.61
C ARG A 138 12.23 1.90 8.34
N MET A 139 11.38 0.89 8.21
CA MET A 139 10.26 0.65 9.11
C MET A 139 10.64 -0.38 10.15
N THR A 140 10.41 -0.07 11.42
CA THR A 140 10.51 -1.03 12.51
C THR A 140 9.12 -1.56 12.83
N ILE A 141 8.94 -2.88 12.82
CA ILE A 141 7.72 -3.58 13.19
C ILE A 141 8.02 -4.43 14.43
N ARG A 142 7.24 -4.30 15.49
CA ARG A 142 7.50 -4.92 16.79
C ARG A 142 6.25 -5.62 17.33
N ALA A 143 6.37 -6.89 17.70
CA ALA A 143 5.32 -7.61 18.41
C ALA A 143 5.04 -6.96 19.77
N LYS A 144 3.77 -6.79 20.10
CA LYS A 144 3.32 -6.20 21.37
C LYS A 144 3.62 -7.13 22.55
N GLU A 145 3.35 -8.42 22.35
CA GLU A 145 3.53 -9.46 23.37
C GLU A 145 4.88 -10.17 23.29
N PRO A 146 5.34 -10.79 24.39
CA PRO A 146 6.50 -11.69 24.39
C PRO A 146 6.27 -12.95 23.53
N PRO A 147 7.31 -13.43 22.82
CA PRO A 147 8.60 -12.78 22.62
C PRO A 147 8.44 -11.55 21.71
N ARG A 148 8.97 -10.39 22.16
CA ARG A 148 8.81 -9.08 21.49
C ARG A 148 9.67 -8.97 20.22
N ARG A 149 9.40 -9.84 19.24
CA ARG A 149 10.08 -9.92 17.95
C ARG A 149 10.11 -8.55 17.28
N VAL A 150 11.25 -8.21 16.70
CA VAL A 150 11.46 -6.96 15.96
C VAL A 150 11.87 -7.29 14.53
N LEU A 151 11.19 -6.67 13.57
CA LEU A 151 11.54 -6.70 12.15
C LEU A 151 11.92 -5.29 11.73
N ASN A 152 12.99 -5.18 10.95
CA ASN A 152 13.37 -3.94 10.28
C ASN A 152 13.25 -4.17 8.77
N VAL A 153 12.43 -3.38 8.10
CA VAL A 153 12.17 -3.48 6.67
C VAL A 153 12.61 -2.18 6.01
N GLU A 154 13.53 -2.27 5.05
CA GLU A 154 13.93 -1.13 4.23
C GLU A 154 12.87 -0.89 3.16
N LEU A 155 12.13 0.22 3.25
CA LEU A 155 11.05 0.54 2.33
C LEU A 155 11.59 1.32 1.13
N GLU A 156 11.98 0.60 0.09
CA GLU A 156 12.60 1.14 -1.12
C GLU A 156 11.57 1.82 -2.05
N ALA A 157 12.05 2.65 -2.98
CA ALA A 157 11.20 3.26 -4.00
C ALA A 157 10.52 2.19 -4.87
N GLY A 158 9.20 2.27 -5.00
CA GLY A 158 8.39 1.33 -5.77
C GLY A 158 8.03 0.04 -5.01
N SER A 159 8.48 -0.10 -3.76
CA SER A 159 8.17 -1.26 -2.93
C SER A 159 6.77 -1.22 -2.34
N LEU A 160 6.19 -2.40 -2.11
CA LEU A 160 4.92 -2.61 -1.42
C LEU A 160 5.12 -3.48 -0.18
N LEU A 161 4.76 -2.94 0.99
CA LEU A 161 4.57 -3.71 2.21
C LEU A 161 3.06 -3.94 2.42
N VAL A 162 2.65 -5.18 2.63
CA VAL A 162 1.26 -5.53 2.95
C VAL A 162 1.21 -6.16 4.33
N MET A 163 0.34 -5.64 5.17
CA MET A 163 0.11 -6.07 6.56
C MET A 163 -1.37 -6.47 6.68
N SER A 164 -1.64 -7.67 7.20
CA SER A 164 -3.03 -8.12 7.39
C SER A 164 -3.76 -7.31 8.48
N TYR A 165 -5.05 -7.57 8.64
CA TYR A 165 -5.83 -6.94 9.70
C TYR A 165 -5.30 -7.35 11.09
N GLU A 166 -5.01 -8.64 11.25
CA GLU A 166 -4.53 -9.26 12.50
C GLU A 166 -3.19 -8.65 12.93
N THR A 167 -2.33 -8.25 11.99
CA THR A 167 -1.04 -7.65 12.35
C THR A 167 -1.23 -6.33 13.10
N GLN A 168 -2.34 -5.62 12.90
CA GLN A 168 -2.65 -4.39 13.65
C GLN A 168 -3.01 -4.69 15.12
N LEU A 169 -3.58 -5.87 15.38
CA LEU A 169 -3.87 -6.34 16.73
C LEU A 169 -2.59 -6.66 17.49
N HIS A 170 -1.61 -7.30 16.84
CA HIS A 170 -0.47 -7.92 17.51
C HIS A 170 0.87 -7.20 17.35
N TYR A 171 0.99 -6.28 16.40
CA TYR A 171 2.23 -5.55 16.11
C TYR A 171 2.03 -4.04 16.18
N THR A 172 3.13 -3.34 16.42
CA THR A 172 3.25 -1.89 16.19
C THR A 172 4.30 -1.65 15.11
N HIS A 173 4.15 -0.59 14.32
CA HIS A 173 5.09 -0.16 13.31
C HIS A 173 5.41 1.32 13.42
N GLY A 174 6.62 1.70 13.02
CA GLY A 174 7.07 3.09 13.01
C GLY A 174 8.20 3.34 12.04
N ILE A 175 8.33 4.59 11.61
CA ILE A 175 9.50 5.09 10.87
C ILE A 175 10.28 6.00 11.84
N PRO A 176 11.40 5.55 12.43
CA PRO A 176 12.20 6.38 13.32
C PRO A 176 12.86 7.54 12.57
N LYS A 177 13.21 8.59 13.33
CA LYS A 177 14.14 9.62 12.85
C LYS A 177 15.51 9.01 12.59
N THR A 178 16.26 9.57 11.66
CA THR A 178 17.65 9.20 11.41
C THR A 178 18.51 10.46 11.32
N LYS A 179 19.76 10.34 11.79
CA LYS A 179 20.78 11.36 11.61
C LYS A 179 21.53 11.21 10.28
N GLU A 180 21.39 10.06 9.63
CA GLU A 180 21.96 9.83 8.30
C GLU A 180 21.27 10.75 7.29
N PRO A 181 22.02 11.39 6.37
CA PRO A 181 21.41 12.15 5.29
C PRO A 181 20.55 11.23 4.42
N VAL A 182 19.24 11.46 4.45
CA VAL A 182 18.27 10.73 3.61
C VAL A 182 17.40 11.73 2.85
N GLY A 183 17.07 11.37 1.62
CA GLY A 183 16.19 12.17 0.80
C GLY A 183 14.73 12.11 1.25
N PRO A 184 13.84 12.83 0.55
CA PRO A 184 12.42 12.83 0.84
C PRO A 184 11.72 11.53 0.42
N ARG A 185 10.68 11.12 1.15
CA ARG A 185 9.89 9.90 0.93
C ARG A 185 8.39 10.19 0.99
N ILE A 186 7.61 9.62 0.08
CA ILE A 186 6.15 9.59 0.15
C ILE A 186 5.69 8.15 0.40
N SER A 187 4.81 7.96 1.38
CA SER A 187 4.07 6.71 1.63
C SER A 187 2.64 6.87 1.18
N LEU A 188 2.14 5.91 0.37
CA LEU A 188 0.73 5.75 0.09
C LEU A 188 0.21 4.58 0.92
N ALA A 189 -0.64 4.86 1.90
CA ALA A 189 -1.21 3.88 2.82
C ALA A 189 -2.67 3.57 2.44
N PHE A 190 -2.86 2.49 1.70
CA PHE A 190 -4.14 2.03 1.19
C PHE A 190 -4.90 1.24 2.26
N ARG A 191 -6.18 1.56 2.42
CA ARG A 191 -7.09 0.93 3.37
C ARG A 191 -8.47 0.72 2.75
N VAL A 192 -9.19 -0.26 3.28
CA VAL A 192 -10.64 -0.33 3.12
C VAL A 192 -11.23 0.24 4.41
N THR A 193 -11.89 1.39 4.31
CA THR A 193 -12.58 1.99 5.45
C THR A 193 -14.07 1.73 5.36
N GLN A 194 -14.72 1.74 6.52
CA GLN A 194 -16.19 1.78 6.57
C GLN A 194 -16.68 3.00 5.77
N ALA A 195 -17.74 2.82 4.98
CA ALA A 195 -18.49 3.96 4.48
C ALA A 195 -19.18 4.62 5.69
N ASP A 196 -19.41 5.92 5.64
CA ASP A 196 -20.20 6.66 6.61
C ASP A 196 -21.65 6.15 6.62
N GLY A 197 -21.90 5.09 7.38
CA GLY A 197 -23.23 4.67 7.82
C GLY A 197 -24.16 4.03 6.78
N SER A 198 -23.74 3.78 5.54
CA SER A 198 -24.62 3.18 4.53
C SER A 198 -23.93 2.21 3.57
N GLY A 199 -23.66 0.99 4.04
CA GLY A 199 -23.47 -0.15 3.15
C GLY A 199 -22.37 -1.11 3.59
N ASP A 200 -22.73 -2.38 3.69
CA ASP A 200 -21.78 -3.49 3.77
C ASP A 200 -20.72 -3.33 2.67
N TYR A 201 -19.45 -3.26 3.07
CA TYR A 201 -18.35 -3.41 2.15
C TYR A 201 -18.50 -4.74 1.39
N ARG A 202 -18.76 -4.65 0.08
CA ARG A 202 -18.78 -5.81 -0.82
C ARG A 202 -17.52 -5.79 -1.67
N PRO A 203 -16.60 -6.76 -1.52
CA PRO A 203 -15.41 -6.80 -2.36
C PRO A 203 -15.83 -6.91 -3.82
N ALA A 204 -15.11 -6.17 -4.70
CA ALA A 204 -15.33 -6.26 -6.13
C ALA A 204 -15.11 -7.71 -6.59
N ARG A 205 -16.20 -8.40 -6.97
CA ARG A 205 -16.10 -9.70 -7.63
C ARG A 205 -15.33 -9.49 -8.93
N ALA A 206 -14.19 -10.17 -9.07
CA ALA A 206 -13.45 -10.22 -10.33
C ALA A 206 -14.41 -10.70 -11.43
N ARG A 207 -14.78 -9.80 -12.35
CA ARG A 207 -15.61 -10.14 -13.51
C ARG A 207 -14.77 -10.98 -14.48
N PHE A 208 -14.80 -12.29 -14.34
CA PHE A 208 -14.36 -13.18 -15.40
C PHE A 208 -15.41 -13.18 -16.50
N SER A 209 -15.11 -12.56 -17.64
CA SER A 209 -15.88 -12.70 -18.88
C SER A 209 -15.50 -14.03 -19.54
N SER A 210 -16.22 -15.11 -19.24
CA SER A 210 -16.17 -16.34 -20.03
C SER A 210 -16.97 -16.15 -21.33
N ARG A 211 -16.32 -15.62 -22.36
CA ARG A 211 -16.76 -15.83 -23.74
C ARG A 211 -15.81 -16.80 -24.42
N LEU A 212 -16.00 -18.09 -24.15
CA LEU A 212 -15.57 -19.13 -25.08
C LEU A 212 -16.80 -19.53 -25.89
N LYS A 213 -16.92 -19.01 -27.11
CA LYS A 213 -17.85 -19.54 -28.10
C LYS A 213 -17.25 -20.84 -28.62
N SER A 214 -17.85 -21.97 -28.27
CA SER A 214 -17.64 -23.22 -28.99
C SER A 214 -18.20 -23.07 -30.40
N ARG A 215 -17.32 -22.94 -31.39
CA ARG A 215 -17.61 -23.24 -32.79
C ARG A 215 -17.34 -24.73 -32.97
N THR A 216 -18.36 -25.56 -32.86
CA THR A 216 -18.36 -26.90 -33.44
C THR A 216 -18.77 -26.74 -34.90
N THR A 217 -17.79 -26.78 -35.80
CA THR A 217 -18.02 -27.02 -37.23
C THR A 217 -18.41 -28.47 -37.41
N GLY A 218 -19.59 -28.70 -37.98
CA GLY A 218 -20.03 -30.02 -38.45
C GLY A 218 -19.07 -30.54 -39.51
N HIS A 219 -18.76 -31.83 -39.40
CA HIS A 219 -18.12 -32.59 -40.46
C HIS A 219 -19.24 -33.35 -41.16
N ASP A 220 -19.41 -33.05 -42.45
CA ASP A 220 -20.39 -33.65 -43.32
C ASP A 220 -19.86 -34.99 -43.84
N ASP A 221 -20.79 -35.93 -43.99
CA ASP A 221 -20.57 -37.28 -44.49
C ASP A 221 -20.07 -37.28 -45.94
N THR A 222 -19.14 -38.18 -46.24
CA THR A 222 -19.05 -38.77 -47.57
C THR A 222 -18.49 -40.18 -47.44
N LEU A 223 -19.32 -41.20 -47.68
CA LEU A 223 -18.94 -42.46 -48.30
C LEU A 223 -20.19 -43.29 -48.65
N GLN A 224 -20.32 -43.54 -49.95
CA GLN A 224 -21.21 -44.45 -50.70
C GLN A 224 -22.54 -43.89 -51.22
#